data_AF-A0A7T3FWG0-F1
#
_entry.id   AF-A0A7T3FWG0-F1
#
_cell.length_a   1.000
_cell.length_b   1.000
_cell.length_c   1.000
_cell.angle_alpha   90.00
_cell.angle_beta   90.00
_cell.angle_gamma   90.00
#
_symmetry.space_group_name_H-M   'P 1'
#
loop_
_entity.id
_entity.type
_entity.pdbx_description
1 polymer ?
#
loop_
_entity_poly.entity_id
_entity_poly.type
_entity_poly.pdbx_seq_one_letter_code
_entity_poly.pdbx_strand_id
1 'polypeptide(L)'
;MPSFPRRLPSDWEFWQAATLIALAVWILAETNRFWLMSALQSLAWSLHGTVPGVPQAGLDQIRPVVDVFTAMWLPVALCTFFLGFFAFHVEAERHREADERRSPRGLRKD
;
A
#
# COMPACT_ATOMS: atom_id res chain seq x y z
N MET A 1 -21.57 -11.67 -11.29
CA MET A 1 -20.31 -12.28 -10.83
C MET A 1 -19.24 -11.22 -10.88
N PRO A 2 -18.56 -10.85 -9.79
CA PRO A 2 -17.49 -9.88 -9.87
C PRO A 2 -16.32 -10.54 -10.59
N SER A 3 -16.07 -10.12 -11.83
CA SER A 3 -14.88 -10.46 -12.59
C SER A 3 -13.69 -9.77 -11.92
N PHE A 4 -12.99 -10.50 -11.05
CA PHE A 4 -11.70 -10.06 -10.52
C PHE A 4 -10.78 -9.73 -11.69
N PRO A 5 -10.17 -8.53 -11.73
CA PRO A 5 -9.33 -8.15 -12.85
C PRO A 5 -8.08 -9.03 -12.89
N ARG A 6 -7.53 -9.19 -14.11
CA ARG A 6 -6.21 -9.71 -14.49
C ARG A 6 -5.31 -10.12 -13.31
N ARG A 7 -4.89 -11.41 -13.31
CA ARG A 7 -3.87 -12.03 -12.45
C ARG A 7 -3.07 -11.00 -11.66
N LEU A 8 -3.27 -10.99 -10.34
CA LEU A 8 -2.40 -10.25 -9.43
C LEU A 8 -0.94 -10.59 -9.77
N PRO A 9 -0.01 -9.61 -9.72
CA PRO A 9 1.41 -9.89 -9.87
C PRO A 9 1.79 -11.00 -8.90
N SER A 10 2.49 -12.03 -9.38
CA SER A 10 3.05 -13.07 -8.50
C SER A 10 4.45 -12.69 -8.01
N ASP A 11 5.05 -11.64 -8.55
CA ASP A 11 6.42 -11.26 -8.25
C ASP A 11 6.55 -10.70 -6.83
N TRP A 12 7.25 -11.45 -5.98
CA TRP A 12 7.47 -11.07 -4.58
C TRP A 12 8.13 -9.70 -4.43
N GLU A 13 9.10 -9.37 -5.30
CA GLU A 13 9.82 -8.10 -5.28
C GLU A 13 8.87 -6.89 -5.43
N PHE A 14 7.85 -7.01 -6.28
CA PHE A 14 6.86 -5.95 -6.47
C PHE A 14 6.05 -5.70 -5.20
N TRP A 15 5.54 -6.76 -4.57
CA TRP A 15 4.76 -6.66 -3.34
C TRP A 15 5.59 -6.17 -2.15
N GLN A 16 6.84 -6.65 -2.06
CA GLN A 16 7.77 -6.20 -1.04
C GLN A 16 8.10 -4.71 -1.22
N ALA A 17 8.39 -4.26 -2.44
CA ALA A 17 8.64 -2.85 -2.74
C ALA A 17 7.43 -1.98 -2.36
N ALA A 18 6.22 -2.38 -2.77
CA ALA A 18 4.99 -1.63 -2.45
C ALA A 18 4.75 -1.57 -0.92
N THR A 19 5.01 -2.66 -0.19
CA THR A 19 4.95 -2.69 1.27
C THR A 19 5.95 -1.73 1.90
N LEU A 20 7.21 -1.75 1.46
CA LEU A 20 8.27 -0.89 1.98
C LEU A 20 7.99 0.59 1.69
N ILE A 21 7.48 0.91 0.51
CA ILE A 21 7.06 2.27 0.16
C ILE A 21 5.95 2.73 1.11
N ALA A 22 4.92 1.91 1.33
CA ALA A 22 3.83 2.26 2.25
C ALA A 22 4.33 2.47 3.68
N LEU A 23 5.26 1.62 4.17
CA LEU A 23 5.89 1.80 5.48
C LEU A 23 6.73 3.07 5.56
N ALA A 24 7.53 3.36 4.54
CA ALA A 24 8.35 4.57 4.48
C ALA A 24 7.46 5.82 4.51
N VAL A 25 6.35 5.82 3.77
CA VAL A 25 5.37 6.93 3.79
C VAL A 25 4.73 7.05 5.18
N TRP A 26 4.34 5.94 5.81
CA TRP A 26 3.81 5.97 7.17
C TRP A 26 4.81 6.58 8.18
N ILE A 27 6.06 6.11 8.18
CA ILE A 27 7.12 6.62 9.06
C ILE A 27 7.37 8.10 8.80
N LEU A 28 7.46 8.50 7.53
CA LEU A 28 7.68 9.89 7.16
C LEU A 28 6.52 10.77 7.63
N ALA A 29 5.27 10.31 7.44
CA ALA A 29 4.08 11.04 7.84
C ALA A 29 3.93 11.17 9.36
N GLU A 30 4.23 10.10 10.10
CA GLU A 30 4.19 10.12 11.56
C GLU A 30 5.30 11.03 12.13
N THR A 31 6.52 10.93 11.60
CA THR A 31 7.66 11.73 12.06
C THR A 31 7.51 13.21 11.75
N ASN A 32 6.90 13.55 10.61
CA ASN A 32 6.79 14.93 10.11
C ASN A 32 5.37 15.49 10.22
N ARG A 33 4.55 14.96 11.13
CA ARG A 33 3.12 15.27 11.23
C ARG A 33 2.83 16.78 11.37
N PHE A 34 3.61 17.50 12.17
CA PHE A 34 3.47 18.96 12.30
C PHE A 34 3.83 19.72 11.03
N TRP A 35 4.89 19.29 10.34
CA TRP A 35 5.27 19.89 9.06
C TRP A 35 4.20 19.64 8.00
N LEU A 36 3.62 18.43 7.95
CA LEU A 36 2.50 18.07 7.08
C LEU A 36 1.27 18.94 7.33
N MET A 37 0.92 19.20 8.60
CA MET A 37 -0.17 20.12 8.95
C MET A 37 0.09 21.52 8.40
N SER A 38 1.28 22.09 8.64
CA SER A 38 1.64 23.43 8.14
C SER A 38 1.69 23.50 6.62
N ALA A 39 2.20 22.46 5.96
CA ALA A 39 2.27 22.38 4.50
C ALA A 39 0.86 22.30 3.88
N LEU A 40 -0.02 21.46 4.44
CA LEU A 40 -1.39 21.31 3.95
C LEU A 40 -2.24 22.56 4.21
N GLN A 41 -2.00 23.23 5.34
CA GLN A 41 -2.61 24.53 5.63
C GLN A 41 -2.19 25.59 4.61
N SER A 42 -0.89 25.71 4.32
CA SER A 42 -0.36 26.63 3.32
C SER A 42 -0.93 26.35 1.92
N LEU A 43 -1.03 25.06 1.56
CA LEU A 43 -1.65 24.63 0.31
C LEU A 43 -3.14 24.98 0.24
N ALA A 44 -3.88 24.79 1.34
CA ALA A 44 -5.28 25.18 1.42
C ALA A 44 -5.46 26.69 1.22
N TRP A 45 -4.58 27.51 1.80
CA TRP A 45 -4.58 28.96 1.63
C TRP A 45 -4.23 29.38 0.20
N SER A 46 -3.26 28.72 -0.44
CA SER A 46 -2.88 29.04 -1.82
C SER A 46 -3.97 28.66 -2.82
N LEU A 47 -4.66 27.53 -2.61
CA LEU A 47 -5.74 27.05 -3.46
C LEU A 47 -7.04 27.85 -3.32
N HIS A 48 -7.38 28.28 -2.10
CA HIS A 48 -8.57 29.10 -1.89
C HIS A 48 -8.42 30.53 -2.43
N GLY A 49 -7.18 30.99 -2.68
CA GLY A 49 -6.90 32.38 -3.00
C GLY A 49 -7.22 33.30 -1.82
N THR A 50 -6.70 34.52 -1.84
CA THR A 50 -7.08 35.56 -0.86
C THR A 50 -8.48 36.07 -1.18
N VAL A 51 -9.51 35.22 -1.03
CA VAL A 51 -10.91 35.64 -1.13
C VAL A 51 -11.22 36.48 0.11
N PRO A 52 -11.52 37.78 -0.04
CA PRO A 52 -11.80 38.64 1.10
C PRO A 52 -13.03 38.12 1.85
N GLY A 53 -12.88 37.87 3.15
CA GLY A 53 -13.99 37.46 4.03
C GLY A 53 -14.17 35.95 4.26
N VAL A 54 -13.36 35.08 3.63
CA VAL A 54 -13.37 33.64 3.95
C VAL A 54 -12.41 33.38 5.14
N PRO A 55 -12.88 32.75 6.24
CA PRO A 55 -11.99 32.33 7.31
C PRO A 55 -10.92 31.38 6.77
N GLN A 56 -9.65 31.72 6.99
CA GLN A 56 -8.53 30.86 6.62
C GLN A 56 -8.59 29.53 7.39
N ALA A 57 -8.26 28.43 6.72
CA ALA A 57 -8.26 27.11 7.35
C ALA A 57 -7.31 27.10 8.57
N GLY A 58 -7.86 26.79 9.74
CA GLY A 58 -7.11 26.64 10.98
C GLY A 58 -6.46 25.27 11.11
N LEU A 59 -5.44 25.15 11.95
CA LEU A 59 -4.78 23.86 12.21
C LEU A 59 -5.75 22.79 12.74
N ASP A 60 -6.78 23.17 13.49
CA ASP A 60 -7.80 22.25 14.00
C ASP A 60 -8.63 21.60 12.88
N GLN A 61 -8.79 22.30 11.75
CA GLN A 61 -9.50 21.77 10.58
C GLN A 61 -8.59 20.87 9.73
N ILE A 62 -7.29 21.15 9.72
CA ILE A 62 -6.29 20.39 8.97
C ILE A 62 -5.87 19.12 9.69
N ARG A 63 -5.80 19.16 11.03
CA ARG A 63 -5.42 18.03 11.89
C ARG A 63 -6.14 16.73 11.53
N PRO A 64 -7.48 16.65 11.48
CA PRO A 64 -8.16 15.39 11.19
C PRO A 64 -7.80 14.81 9.81
N VAL A 65 -7.53 15.67 8.81
CA VAL A 65 -7.13 15.22 7.47
C VAL A 65 -5.75 14.57 7.51
N VAL A 66 -4.79 15.22 8.17
CA VAL A 66 -3.43 14.67 8.35
C VAL A 66 -3.47 13.39 9.18
N ASP A 67 -4.31 13.35 10.21
CA ASP A 67 -4.44 12.18 11.09
C ASP A 67 -4.98 10.97 10.34
N VAL A 68 -6.02 11.15 9.52
CA VAL A 68 -6.56 10.09 8.65
C VAL A 68 -5.53 9.68 7.59
N PHE A 69 -4.86 10.64 6.96
CA PHE A 69 -3.80 10.37 5.98
C PHE A 69 -2.67 9.54 6.58
N THR A 70 -2.18 9.89 7.76
CA THR A 70 -1.12 9.13 8.42
C THR A 70 -1.63 7.74 8.84
N ALA A 71 -2.83 7.66 9.40
CA ALA A 71 -3.40 6.41 9.90
C ALA A 71 -3.68 5.36 8.82
N MET A 72 -3.90 5.76 7.56
CA MET A 72 -4.20 4.81 6.47
C MET A 72 -2.98 4.04 5.95
N TRP A 73 -1.76 4.59 6.07
CA TRP A 73 -0.59 4.00 5.43
C TRP A 73 -0.10 2.70 6.08
N LEU A 74 -0.22 2.57 7.41
CA LEU A 74 0.13 1.33 8.10
C LEU A 74 -0.80 0.16 7.70
N PRO A 75 -2.15 0.30 7.71
CA PRO A 75 -3.05 -0.69 7.13
C PRO A 75 -2.71 -1.03 5.68
N VAL A 76 -2.42 -0.04 4.83
CA VAL A 76 -2.04 -0.27 3.43
C VAL A 76 -0.77 -1.11 3.33
N ALA A 77 0.25 -0.83 4.14
CA ALA A 77 1.47 -1.63 4.19
C ALA A 77 1.18 -3.09 4.56
N LEU A 78 0.40 -3.30 5.63
CA LEU A 78 0.04 -4.64 6.08
C LEU A 78 -0.76 -5.40 5.01
N CYS A 79 -1.79 -4.78 4.43
CA CYS A 79 -2.59 -5.39 3.37
C CYS A 79 -1.74 -5.75 2.15
N THR A 80 -0.85 -4.85 1.72
CA THR A 80 0.05 -5.08 0.59
C THR A 80 0.98 -6.27 0.85
N PHE A 81 1.54 -6.35 2.07
CA PHE A 81 2.38 -7.47 2.48
C PHE A 81 1.63 -8.80 2.44
N PHE A 82 0.47 -8.88 3.09
CA PHE A 82 -0.29 -10.12 3.18
C PHE A 82 -0.83 -10.56 1.82
N LEU A 83 -1.36 -9.64 1.00
CA LEU A 83 -1.81 -9.97 -0.35
C LEU A 83 -0.66 -10.50 -1.21
N GLY A 84 0.50 -9.86 -1.15
CA GLY A 84 1.68 -10.33 -1.86
C GLY A 84 2.19 -11.67 -1.38
N PHE A 85 2.20 -11.87 -0.05
CA PHE A 85 2.56 -13.14 0.56
C PHE A 85 1.67 -14.27 0.04
N PHE A 86 0.35 -14.12 0.11
CA PHE A 86 -0.57 -15.15 -0.38
C PHE A 86 -0.48 -15.35 -1.89
N ALA A 87 -0.40 -14.28 -2.68
CA ALA A 87 -0.29 -14.38 -4.14
C ALA A 87 0.98 -15.13 -4.57
N PHE A 88 2.12 -14.83 -3.94
CA PHE A 88 3.38 -15.51 -4.21
C PHE A 88 3.32 -16.99 -3.80
N HIS A 89 2.80 -17.30 -2.61
CA HIS A 89 2.76 -18.68 -2.11
C HIS A 89 1.84 -19.57 -2.94
N VAL A 90 0.65 -19.08 -3.32
CA VAL A 90 -0.28 -19.85 -4.16
C VAL A 90 0.35 -20.17 -5.52
N GLU A 91 1.09 -19.25 -6.11
CA GLU A 91 1.75 -19.50 -7.40
C GLU A 91 2.95 -20.44 -7.25
N ALA A 92 3.74 -20.30 -6.18
CA ALA A 92 4.84 -21.22 -5.87
C ALA A 92 4.35 -22.67 -5.65
N GLU A 93 3.24 -22.84 -4.92
CA GLU A 93 2.62 -24.16 -4.73
C GLU A 93 2.13 -24.76 -6.04
N ARG A 94 1.49 -23.96 -6.90
CA ARG A 94 1.06 -24.41 -8.24
C ARG A 94 2.22 -24.87 -9.12
N HIS A 95 3.35 -24.15 -9.08
CA HIS A 95 4.56 -24.57 -9.81
C HIS A 95 5.11 -25.88 -9.26
N ARG A 96 5.17 -26.06 -7.94
CA ARG A 96 5.61 -27.31 -7.31
C ARG A 96 4.73 -28.49 -7.74
N GLU A 97 3.40 -28.33 -7.70
CA GLU A 97 2.46 -29.38 -8.13
C GLU A 97 2.59 -29.70 -9.63
N ALA A 98 2.83 -28.70 -10.47
CA ALA A 98 3.03 -28.90 -11.90
C ALA A 98 4.34 -29.66 -12.20
N ASP A 99 5.40 -29.37 -11.46
CA ASP A 99 6.70 -30.06 -11.59
C ASP A 99 6.63 -31.50 -11.05
N GLU A 100 5.93 -31.75 -9.95
CA GLU A 100 5.66 -33.10 -9.43
C GLU A 100 4.84 -33.94 -10.41
N ARG A 101 3.86 -33.34 -11.11
CA ARG A 101 3.09 -34.03 -12.16
C ARG A 101 3.91 -34.29 -13.43
N ARG A 102 4.92 -33.47 -13.73
CA ARG A 102 5.82 -33.62 -14.89
C ARG A 102 6.98 -34.58 -14.66
N SER A 103 7.41 -34.77 -13.42
CA SER A 103 8.37 -35.80 -13.03
C SER A 103 7.65 -37.02 -12.47
N PRO A 104 7.28 -38.03 -13.28
CA PRO A 104 6.81 -39.28 -12.73
C PRO A 104 7.98 -39.91 -11.98
N ARG A 105 8.00 -39.79 -10.65
CA ARG A 105 8.66 -40.78 -9.78
C ARG A 105 7.92 -42.11 -10.00
N GLY A 106 8.29 -42.78 -11.07
CA GLY A 106 7.58 -43.93 -11.59
C GLY A 106 8.31 -44.62 -12.74
N LEU A 107 9.63 -44.43 -12.88
CA LEU A 107 10.46 -45.45 -13.51
C LEU A 107 11.19 -46.19 -12.39
N ARG A 108 10.42 -47.07 -11.75
CA ARG A 108 10.92 -48.34 -11.25
C ARG A 108 11.62 -49.00 -12.46
N LYS A 109 12.93 -49.16 -12.38
CA LYS A 109 13.62 -50.18 -13.15
C LYS A 109 14.35 -51.07 -12.17
N ASP A 110 13.74 -52.24 -12.04
CA ASP A 110 14.30 -53.46 -11.52
C ASP A 110 15.62 -53.80 -12.24
#